data_AF-A0A127EUK7-F1
#
_entry.id   AF-A0A127EUK7-F1
#
_cell.length_a   1.000
_cell.length_b   1.000
_cell.length_c   1.000
_cell.angle_alpha   90.00
_cell.angle_beta   90.00
_cell.angle_gamma   90.00
#
_symmetry.space_group_name_H-M   'P 1'
#
loop_
_entity.id
_entity.type
_entity.pdbx_description
1 polymer ?
#
loop_
_entity_poly.entity_id
_entity_poly.type
_entity_poly.pdbx_seq_one_letter_code
_entity_poly.pdbx_strand_id
1 'polypeptide(L)'
;MVPGALWKPHSRHVPGVARFKCKQGATMSWPVKLAAVAISTLMYLALAVIGWGGLSAFFANPARTALVVVFLVLSVAGLFAGGNLSSGIQEDRGNRWVLIAFAIISILHGWLPAYTDRIGFWTVDGDTVRWTGVILAAVGGALRLWPVYVLGNRFSGLVAIQEGHTLVTTGIYSAIRNPSYLGLLINMFGWSLAFRSVAGVLLTALMLIPLVVRMNSEERLLQSQFGAEYEAYRSRTARLIPGLY
;
A
#
# COMPACT_ATOMS: atom_id res chain seq x y z
N MET A 1 37.89 47.21 -10.04
CA MET A 1 37.23 47.74 -8.83
C MET A 1 35.73 47.85 -9.08
N VAL A 2 34.96 46.87 -8.59
CA VAL A 2 33.57 47.01 -8.13
C VAL A 2 33.45 46.05 -6.94
N PRO A 3 33.07 46.48 -5.72
CA PRO A 3 33.10 45.64 -4.52
C PRO A 3 31.90 44.70 -4.43
N GLY A 4 32.10 43.56 -3.78
CA GLY A 4 31.14 42.47 -3.68
C GLY A 4 29.86 42.75 -2.90
N ALA A 5 28.79 42.10 -3.31
CA ALA A 5 27.56 41.95 -2.54
C ALA A 5 27.48 40.51 -2.00
N LEU A 6 27.88 40.35 -0.73
CA LEU A 6 27.58 39.18 0.08
C LEU A 6 26.07 39.04 0.23
N TRP A 7 25.50 37.97 -0.32
CA TRP A 7 24.14 37.56 0.00
C TRP A 7 24.11 36.98 1.43
N LYS A 8 23.69 37.77 2.42
CA LYS A 8 23.42 37.30 3.78
C LYS A 8 21.98 36.77 3.84
N PRO A 9 21.74 35.50 4.25
CA PRO A 9 20.40 35.02 4.53
C PRO A 9 19.89 35.69 5.82
N HIS A 10 18.77 36.42 5.70
CA HIS A 10 18.07 37.03 6.82
C HIS A 10 17.37 35.92 7.63
N SER A 11 18.06 35.36 8.64
CA SER A 11 17.41 34.51 9.64
C SER A 11 16.58 35.39 10.58
N ARG A 12 15.28 35.53 10.30
CA ARG A 12 14.36 36.05 11.31
C ARG A 12 14.27 35.04 12.45
N HIS A 13 14.93 35.34 13.56
CA HIS A 13 14.73 34.62 14.81
C HIS A 13 13.34 34.96 15.32
N VAL A 14 12.40 34.02 15.21
CA VAL A 14 11.11 34.08 15.92
C VAL A 14 11.37 33.58 17.35
N PRO A 15 11.31 34.42 18.39
CA PRO A 15 11.47 33.97 19.76
C PRO A 15 10.21 33.20 20.18
N GLY A 16 10.36 31.97 20.68
CA GLY A 16 9.25 31.22 21.31
C GLY A 16 8.89 29.87 20.66
N VAL A 17 9.50 29.46 19.55
CA VAL A 17 9.31 28.09 19.05
C VAL A 17 10.28 27.17 19.78
N ALA A 18 9.77 26.44 20.78
CA ALA A 18 10.49 25.32 21.37
C ALA A 18 10.97 24.40 20.22
N ARG A 19 12.29 24.17 20.12
CA ARG A 19 12.82 23.10 19.28
C ARG A 19 12.31 21.79 19.86
N PHE A 20 11.16 21.33 19.38
CA PHE A 20 10.77 19.94 19.54
C PHE A 20 11.84 19.11 18.83
N LYS A 21 12.74 18.47 19.61
CA LYS A 21 13.54 17.35 19.12
C LYS A 21 12.55 16.23 18.81
N CYS A 22 12.09 16.16 17.57
CA CYS A 22 11.28 15.05 17.12
C CYS A 22 12.19 13.82 17.02
N LYS A 23 11.80 12.71 17.66
CA LYS A 23 12.48 11.43 17.47
C LYS A 23 12.32 11.08 15.99
N GLN A 24 13.41 11.07 15.23
CA GLN A 24 13.45 10.41 13.92
C GLN A 24 12.75 9.06 14.09
N GLY A 25 11.65 8.85 13.35
CA GLY A 25 10.88 7.61 13.47
C GLY A 25 11.83 6.44 13.31
N ALA A 26 11.95 5.61 14.36
CA ALA A 26 12.94 4.55 14.40
C ALA A 26 12.73 3.65 13.19
N THR A 27 13.68 3.68 12.25
CA THR A 27 13.69 2.72 11.15
C THR A 27 13.83 1.34 11.76
N MET A 28 12.84 0.48 11.51
CA MET A 28 12.83 -0.88 12.01
C MET A 28 14.16 -1.56 11.64
N SER A 29 14.82 -2.19 12.61
CA SER A 29 16.08 -2.88 12.35
C SER A 29 15.87 -3.98 11.30
N TRP A 30 16.88 -4.23 10.49
CA TRP A 30 16.84 -5.23 9.41
C TRP A 30 16.28 -6.60 9.85
N PRO A 31 16.70 -7.17 11.00
CA PRO A 31 16.15 -8.44 11.48
C PRO A 31 14.65 -8.38 11.79
N VAL A 32 14.17 -7.28 12.38
CA VAL A 32 12.76 -7.11 12.73
C VAL A 32 11.92 -6.92 11.48
N LYS A 33 12.40 -6.15 10.50
CA LYS A 33 11.71 -5.98 9.21
C LYS A 33 11.60 -7.30 8.45
N LEU A 34 12.70 -8.07 8.41
CA LEU A 34 12.72 -9.40 7.81
C LEU A 34 11.71 -10.33 8.48
N ALA A 35 11.74 -10.43 9.82
CA ALA A 35 10.81 -11.26 10.56
C ALA A 35 9.35 -10.86 10.31
N ALA A 36 9.03 -9.57 10.37
CA ALA A 36 7.66 -9.07 10.16
C ALA A 36 7.13 -9.40 8.75
N VAL A 37 7.94 -9.19 7.70
CA VAL A 37 7.56 -9.51 6.32
C VAL A 37 7.45 -11.03 6.13
N ALA A 38 8.40 -11.81 6.64
CA ALA A 38 8.36 -13.26 6.54
C ALA A 38 7.13 -13.84 7.24
N ILE A 39 6.86 -13.45 8.50
CA ILE A 39 5.71 -13.90 9.28
C ILE A 39 4.40 -13.53 8.57
N SER A 40 4.22 -12.27 8.18
CA SER A 40 2.98 -11.82 7.52
C SER A 40 2.74 -12.53 6.18
N THR A 41 3.80 -12.74 5.39
CA THR A 41 3.72 -13.47 4.11
C THR A 41 3.34 -14.93 4.34
N LEU A 42 4.03 -15.61 5.27
CA LEU A 42 3.77 -17.01 5.59
C LEU A 42 2.37 -17.19 6.17
N MET A 43 1.91 -16.30 7.04
CA MET A 43 0.54 -16.32 7.58
C MET A 43 -0.50 -16.19 6.46
N TYR A 44 -0.31 -15.25 5.54
CA TYR A 44 -1.25 -15.03 4.44
C TYR A 44 -1.31 -16.24 3.48
N LEU A 45 -0.15 -16.82 3.13
CA LEU A 45 -0.09 -18.04 2.32
C LEU A 45 -0.64 -19.26 3.07
N ALA A 46 -0.43 -19.36 4.38
CA ALA A 46 -0.99 -20.43 5.20
C ALA A 46 -2.52 -20.39 5.21
N LEU A 47 -3.13 -19.20 5.29
CA LEU A 47 -4.59 -19.05 5.17
C LEU A 47 -5.12 -19.62 3.84
N ALA A 48 -4.41 -19.40 2.74
CA ALA A 48 -4.77 -19.93 1.43
C ALA A 48 -4.66 -21.46 1.37
N VAL A 49 -3.57 -22.01 1.92
CA VAL A 49 -3.34 -23.47 1.99
C VAL A 49 -4.38 -24.16 2.88
N ILE A 50 -4.71 -23.55 4.02
CA ILE A 50 -5.77 -24.02 4.93
C ILE A 50 -7.13 -23.94 4.24
N GLY A 51 -7.44 -22.83 3.55
CA GLY A 51 -8.67 -22.67 2.78
C GLY A 51 -8.83 -23.73 1.70
N TRP A 52 -7.73 -24.11 1.05
CA TRP A 52 -7.70 -25.19 0.07
C TRP A 52 -7.72 -26.60 0.68
N GLY A 53 -7.43 -26.78 1.97
CA GLY A 53 -7.51 -28.07 2.64
C GLY A 53 -6.24 -28.93 2.53
N GLY A 54 -5.08 -28.34 2.30
CA GLY A 54 -3.78 -29.03 2.46
C GLY A 54 -2.71 -28.65 1.44
N LEU A 55 -1.44 -28.85 1.82
CA LEU A 55 -0.26 -28.46 1.03
C LEU A 55 -0.17 -29.22 -0.30
N SER A 56 -0.27 -30.54 -0.29
CA SER A 56 -0.13 -31.37 -1.49
C SER A 56 -1.17 -31.01 -2.56
N ALA A 57 -2.44 -30.95 -2.14
CA ALA A 57 -3.54 -30.52 -3.01
C ALA A 57 -3.40 -29.07 -3.44
N PHE A 58 -2.78 -28.21 -2.62
CA PHE A 58 -2.57 -26.81 -2.96
C PHE A 58 -1.57 -26.64 -4.12
N PHE A 59 -0.42 -27.30 -4.03
CA PHE A 59 0.65 -27.20 -5.01
C PHE A 59 0.44 -28.08 -6.25
N ALA A 60 -0.57 -28.94 -6.27
CA ALA A 60 -0.94 -29.72 -7.47
C ALA A 60 -1.38 -28.86 -8.67
N ASN A 61 -1.71 -27.58 -8.46
CA ASN A 61 -2.06 -26.67 -9.55
C ASN A 61 -0.91 -25.66 -9.82
N PRO A 62 -0.49 -25.51 -11.09
CA PRO A 62 0.65 -24.67 -11.44
C PRO A 62 0.37 -23.17 -11.20
N ALA A 63 -0.84 -22.68 -11.44
CA ALA A 63 -1.18 -21.26 -11.24
C ALA A 63 -1.09 -20.85 -9.76
N ARG A 64 -1.50 -21.73 -8.83
CA ARG A 64 -1.38 -21.49 -7.37
C ARG A 64 0.07 -21.53 -6.90
N THR A 65 0.88 -22.40 -7.49
CA THR A 65 2.33 -22.41 -7.26
C THR A 65 2.97 -21.12 -7.76
N ALA A 66 2.62 -20.67 -8.96
CA ALA A 66 3.09 -19.40 -9.50
C ALA A 66 2.66 -18.20 -8.64
N LEU A 67 1.42 -18.21 -8.12
CA LEU A 67 0.93 -17.19 -7.21
C LEU A 67 1.77 -17.10 -5.92
N VAL A 68 2.15 -18.24 -5.34
CA VAL A 68 3.07 -18.28 -4.19
C VAL A 68 4.42 -17.66 -4.55
N VAL A 69 5.00 -18.03 -5.69
CA VAL A 69 6.27 -17.46 -6.16
C VAL A 69 6.17 -15.94 -6.31
N VAL A 70 5.10 -15.44 -6.93
CA VAL A 70 4.85 -14.00 -7.07
C VAL A 70 4.81 -13.31 -5.70
N PHE A 71 4.08 -13.86 -4.72
CA PHE A 71 4.01 -13.27 -3.39
C PHE A 71 5.35 -13.30 -2.66
N LEU A 72 6.12 -14.39 -2.78
CA LEU A 72 7.47 -14.46 -2.21
C LEU A 72 8.41 -13.43 -2.84
N VAL A 73 8.40 -13.28 -4.17
CA VAL A 73 9.20 -12.28 -4.89
C VAL A 73 8.81 -10.87 -4.47
N LEU A 74 7.52 -10.56 -4.40
CA LEU A 74 7.03 -9.25 -3.94
C LEU A 74 7.39 -8.97 -2.48
N SER A 75 7.31 -9.97 -1.60
CA SER A 75 7.71 -9.84 -0.20
C SER A 75 9.20 -9.59 -0.07
N VAL A 76 10.03 -10.30 -0.84
CA VAL A 76 11.48 -10.06 -0.89
C VAL A 76 11.77 -8.67 -1.42
N ALA A 77 11.12 -8.23 -2.51
CA ALA A 77 11.26 -6.86 -3.00
C ALA A 77 10.88 -5.84 -1.91
N GLY A 78 9.74 -6.03 -1.25
CA GLY A 78 9.26 -5.18 -0.16
C GLY A 78 10.27 -5.00 1.00
N LEU A 79 11.13 -5.98 1.27
CA LEU A 79 12.22 -5.85 2.26
C LEU A 79 13.19 -4.72 1.91
N PHE A 80 13.44 -4.49 0.63
CA PHE A 80 14.33 -3.46 0.13
C PHE A 80 13.62 -2.11 -0.10
N ALA A 81 12.29 -2.07 0.02
CA ALA A 81 11.54 -0.83 -0.10
C ALA A 81 11.74 0.04 1.16
N GLY A 82 12.17 1.30 0.99
CA GLY A 82 12.54 2.22 2.09
C GLY A 82 11.40 2.83 2.89
N GLY A 83 10.21 2.20 2.92
CA GLY A 83 9.04 2.76 3.58
C GLY A 83 9.18 2.86 5.10
N ASN A 84 8.63 3.92 5.69
CA ASN A 84 8.64 4.14 7.13
C ASN A 84 7.24 3.86 7.73
N LEU A 85 7.22 3.22 8.91
CA LEU A 85 6.01 2.94 9.69
C LEU A 85 5.90 3.90 10.90
N SER A 86 6.39 5.13 10.74
CA SER A 86 6.34 6.14 11.80
C SER A 86 5.01 6.89 11.80
N SER A 87 4.48 7.16 12.99
CA SER A 87 3.34 8.04 13.21
C SER A 87 3.62 9.50 12.83
N GLY A 88 4.86 9.83 12.45
CA GLY A 88 5.28 11.17 12.05
C GLY A 88 5.03 12.22 13.13
N ILE A 89 4.87 13.48 12.70
CA ILE A 89 4.57 14.62 13.58
C ILE A 89 3.07 14.69 13.90
N GLN A 90 2.22 14.21 12.99
CA GLN A 90 0.77 14.24 13.11
C GLN A 90 0.17 12.95 12.55
N GLU A 91 -0.57 12.22 13.39
CA GLU A 91 -1.30 10.98 13.07
C GLU A 91 -2.81 11.22 13.28
N ASP A 92 -3.64 10.91 12.28
CA ASP A 92 -5.10 10.92 12.46
C ASP A 92 -5.58 9.67 13.21
N ARG A 93 -5.60 9.76 14.54
CA ARG A 93 -6.01 8.65 15.44
C ARG A 93 -7.50 8.34 15.39
N GLY A 94 -8.34 9.24 14.85
CA GLY A 94 -9.80 9.06 14.78
C GLY A 94 -10.24 7.90 13.90
N ASN A 95 -9.36 7.47 12.98
CA ASN A 95 -9.66 6.45 11.98
C ASN A 95 -8.98 5.09 12.26
N ARG A 96 -8.57 4.80 13.50
CA ARG A 96 -7.91 3.52 13.83
C ARG A 96 -8.76 2.28 13.57
N TRP A 97 -10.09 2.40 13.58
CA TRP A 97 -11.00 1.31 13.19
C TRP A 97 -10.74 0.80 11.76
N VAL A 98 -10.22 1.66 10.87
CA VAL A 98 -9.85 1.31 9.49
C VAL A 98 -8.78 0.21 9.47
N LEU A 99 -7.85 0.22 10.44
CA LEU A 99 -6.81 -0.81 10.53
C LEU A 99 -7.40 -2.17 10.91
N ILE A 100 -8.41 -2.17 11.79
CA ILE A 100 -9.14 -3.39 12.15
C ILE A 100 -9.91 -3.91 10.94
N ALA A 101 -10.61 -3.03 10.21
CA ALA A 101 -11.32 -3.39 8.99
C ALA A 101 -10.36 -3.99 7.94
N PHE A 102 -9.20 -3.37 7.72
CA PHE A 102 -8.16 -3.92 6.83
C PHE A 102 -7.68 -5.30 7.29
N ALA A 103 -7.44 -5.49 8.59
CA ALA A 103 -6.99 -6.78 9.12
C ALA A 103 -8.05 -7.88 8.89
N ILE A 104 -9.31 -7.61 9.25
CA ILE A 104 -10.42 -8.56 9.08
C ILE A 104 -10.60 -8.91 7.60
N ILE A 105 -10.71 -7.91 6.73
CA ILE A 105 -10.90 -8.12 5.28
C ILE A 105 -9.70 -8.89 4.71
N SER A 106 -8.46 -8.57 5.12
CA SER A 106 -7.26 -9.28 4.63
C SER A 106 -7.22 -10.74 5.07
N ILE A 107 -7.58 -11.04 6.33
CA ILE A 107 -7.63 -12.42 6.83
C ILE A 107 -8.69 -13.21 6.05
N LEU A 108 -9.89 -12.66 5.92
CA LEU A 108 -10.98 -13.28 5.15
C LEU A 108 -10.57 -13.48 3.68
N HIS A 109 -9.93 -12.49 3.07
CA HIS A 109 -9.50 -12.54 1.68
C HIS A 109 -8.32 -13.51 1.45
N GLY A 110 -7.47 -13.75 2.45
CA GLY A 110 -6.43 -14.79 2.37
C GLY A 110 -7.01 -16.20 2.33
N TRP A 111 -8.10 -16.45 3.06
CA TRP A 111 -8.70 -17.78 3.22
C TRP A 111 -9.88 -18.07 2.27
N LEU A 112 -10.85 -17.16 2.18
CA LEU A 112 -12.15 -17.38 1.54
C LEU A 112 -12.06 -17.68 0.03
N PRO A 113 -11.20 -17.01 -0.78
CA PRO A 113 -11.07 -17.34 -2.20
C PRO A 113 -10.62 -18.78 -2.41
N ALA A 114 -9.60 -19.24 -1.67
CA ALA A 114 -9.13 -20.62 -1.76
C ALA A 114 -10.19 -21.63 -1.32
N TYR A 115 -10.94 -21.30 -0.26
CA TYR A 115 -12.04 -22.15 0.23
C TYR A 115 -13.18 -22.27 -0.78
N THR A 116 -13.64 -21.15 -1.34
CA THR A 116 -14.75 -21.11 -2.31
C THR A 116 -14.39 -21.80 -3.63
N ASP A 117 -13.14 -21.63 -4.09
CA ASP A 117 -12.59 -22.34 -5.26
C ASP A 117 -12.61 -23.87 -5.05
N ARG A 118 -12.16 -24.32 -3.88
CA ARG A 118 -12.10 -25.74 -3.52
C ARG A 118 -13.47 -26.42 -3.54
N ILE A 119 -14.51 -25.74 -3.04
CA ILE A 119 -15.86 -26.29 -2.97
C ILE A 119 -16.70 -25.98 -4.22
N GLY A 120 -16.14 -25.27 -5.21
CA GLY A 120 -16.85 -24.87 -6.43
C GLY A 120 -17.95 -23.82 -6.23
N PHE A 121 -17.97 -23.13 -5.10
CA PHE A 121 -19.01 -22.15 -4.79
C PHE A 121 -18.70 -20.79 -5.41
N TRP A 122 -19.59 -20.27 -6.24
CA TRP A 122 -19.45 -18.95 -6.89
C TRP A 122 -18.07 -18.77 -7.54
N THR A 123 -17.76 -19.72 -8.42
CA THR A 123 -16.50 -19.75 -9.18
C THR A 123 -16.74 -19.44 -10.65
N VAL A 124 -15.72 -18.85 -11.29
CA VAL A 124 -15.69 -18.64 -12.75
C VAL A 124 -14.72 -19.67 -13.35
N ASP A 125 -15.17 -20.48 -14.31
CA ASP A 125 -14.33 -21.54 -14.87
C ASP A 125 -13.26 -21.02 -15.85
N GLY A 126 -12.17 -21.80 -15.97
CA GLY A 126 -11.09 -21.58 -16.92
C GLY A 126 -9.72 -21.30 -16.28
N ASP A 127 -8.69 -21.98 -16.79
CA ASP A 127 -7.30 -21.74 -16.35
C ASP A 127 -6.80 -20.35 -16.77
N THR A 128 -7.32 -19.80 -17.86
CA THR A 128 -7.09 -18.42 -18.30
C THR A 128 -7.43 -17.41 -17.20
N VAL A 129 -8.52 -17.63 -16.45
CA VAL A 129 -8.91 -16.75 -15.33
C VAL A 129 -7.84 -16.80 -14.23
N ARG A 130 -7.32 -17.99 -13.92
CA ARG A 130 -6.30 -18.17 -12.89
C ARG A 130 -5.01 -17.43 -13.25
N TRP A 131 -4.51 -17.63 -14.47
CA TRP A 131 -3.28 -16.99 -14.94
C TRP A 131 -3.44 -15.48 -15.10
N THR A 132 -4.60 -15.01 -15.56
CA THR A 132 -4.94 -13.58 -15.55
C THR A 132 -4.87 -13.04 -14.12
N GLY A 133 -5.39 -13.79 -13.15
CA GLY A 133 -5.27 -13.47 -11.73
C GLY A 133 -3.83 -13.39 -11.24
N VAL A 134 -2.97 -14.34 -11.61
CA VAL A 134 -1.53 -14.34 -11.26
C VAL A 134 -0.84 -13.09 -11.83
N ILE A 135 -1.09 -12.75 -13.10
CA ILE A 135 -0.51 -11.56 -13.74
C ILE A 135 -0.99 -10.29 -13.04
N LEU A 136 -2.29 -10.17 -12.77
CA LEU A 136 -2.83 -9.01 -12.05
C LEU A 136 -2.30 -8.91 -10.62
N ALA A 137 -2.12 -10.04 -9.93
CA ALA A 137 -1.51 -10.07 -8.61
C ALA A 137 -0.07 -9.53 -8.66
N ALA A 138 0.73 -9.95 -9.64
CA ALA A 138 2.08 -9.46 -9.84
C ALA A 138 2.11 -7.95 -10.17
N VAL A 139 1.30 -7.50 -11.14
CA VAL A 139 1.22 -6.10 -11.57
C VAL A 139 0.74 -5.20 -10.42
N GLY A 140 -0.33 -5.58 -9.72
CA GLY A 140 -0.85 -4.84 -8.58
C GLY A 140 0.15 -4.78 -7.43
N GLY A 141 0.86 -5.88 -7.17
CA GLY A 141 1.92 -5.93 -6.16
C GLY A 141 3.09 -5.01 -6.50
N ALA A 142 3.55 -5.02 -7.76
CA ALA A 142 4.59 -4.12 -8.23
C ALA A 142 4.16 -2.65 -8.15
N LEU A 143 2.93 -2.34 -8.60
CA LEU A 143 2.35 -1.01 -8.50
C LEU A 143 2.19 -0.55 -7.05
N ARG A 144 1.93 -1.47 -6.12
CA ARG A 144 1.86 -1.18 -4.68
C ARG A 144 3.23 -0.82 -4.10
N LEU A 145 4.29 -1.49 -4.54
CA LEU A 145 5.65 -1.25 -4.05
C LEU A 145 6.34 -0.06 -4.71
N TRP A 146 6.00 0.24 -5.97
CA TRP A 146 6.58 1.33 -6.76
C TRP A 146 6.68 2.65 -5.97
N PRO A 147 5.62 3.17 -5.32
CA PRO A 147 5.67 4.48 -4.70
C PRO A 147 6.56 4.47 -3.46
N VAL A 148 6.74 3.31 -2.81
CA VAL A 148 7.67 3.15 -1.68
C VAL A 148 9.12 3.28 -2.15
N TYR A 149 9.45 2.78 -3.34
CA TYR A 149 10.78 3.00 -3.93
C TYR A 149 11.00 4.43 -4.40
N VAL A 150 9.97 5.09 -4.95
CA VAL A 150 10.06 6.48 -5.40
C VAL A 150 10.18 7.46 -4.23
N LEU A 151 9.39 7.26 -3.16
CA LEU A 151 9.38 8.16 -2.00
C LEU A 151 10.48 7.81 -0.98
N GLY A 152 10.90 6.55 -0.89
CA GLY A 152 11.83 6.06 0.11
C GLY A 152 11.33 6.35 1.53
N ASN A 153 12.20 6.90 2.38
CA ASN A 153 11.90 7.23 3.79
C ASN A 153 10.77 8.26 3.96
N ARG A 154 10.35 8.95 2.88
CA ARG A 154 9.21 9.88 2.89
C ARG A 154 7.86 9.17 2.80
N PHE A 155 7.84 7.90 2.39
CA PHE A 155 6.63 7.10 2.40
C PHE A 155 6.24 6.74 3.84
N SER A 156 5.03 7.11 4.25
CA SER A 156 4.48 6.77 5.56
C SER A 156 3.34 5.78 5.42
N GLY A 157 3.46 4.63 6.08
CA GLY A 157 2.39 3.64 6.19
C GLY A 157 1.27 4.00 7.19
N LEU A 158 1.29 5.18 7.81
CA LEU A 158 0.35 5.56 8.89
C LEU A 158 -0.42 6.87 8.66
N VAL A 159 -0.50 7.38 7.43
CA VAL A 159 -1.10 8.72 7.18
C VAL A 159 -0.43 9.77 8.04
N ALA A 160 0.86 10.01 7.81
CA ALA A 160 1.62 10.91 8.66
C ALA A 160 2.57 11.78 7.85
N ILE A 161 2.65 13.05 8.28
CA ILE A 161 3.65 14.00 7.80
C ILE A 161 4.98 13.73 8.52
N GLN A 162 6.04 13.64 7.73
CA GLN A 162 7.42 13.57 8.23
C GLN A 162 8.06 14.96 8.26
N GLU A 163 9.10 15.18 9.05
CA GLU A 163 9.87 16.43 8.98
C GLU A 163 10.47 16.64 7.58
N GLY A 164 10.32 17.85 7.03
CA GLY A 164 10.78 18.17 5.68
C GLY A 164 9.98 17.50 4.56
N HIS A 165 8.75 17.05 4.81
CA HIS A 165 7.89 16.45 3.79
C HIS A 165 7.64 17.43 2.64
N THR A 166 7.94 16.99 1.42
CA THR A 166 7.68 17.72 0.17
C THR A 166 6.63 16.98 -0.63
N LEU A 167 5.74 17.71 -1.30
CA LEU A 167 4.75 17.10 -2.17
C LEU A 167 5.43 16.50 -3.41
N VAL A 168 5.31 15.18 -3.61
CA VAL A 168 5.81 14.50 -4.80
C VAL A 168 4.70 14.44 -5.84
N THR A 169 4.91 15.08 -6.99
CA THR A 169 3.90 15.21 -8.06
C THR A 169 4.39 14.72 -9.42
N THR A 170 5.53 14.03 -9.45
CA THR A 170 6.19 13.53 -10.67
C THR A 170 6.11 12.00 -10.80
N GLY A 171 6.40 11.48 -11.99
CA GLY A 171 6.31 10.04 -12.26
C GLY A 171 4.87 9.56 -12.15
N ILE A 172 4.64 8.43 -11.48
CA ILE A 172 3.28 7.89 -11.33
C ILE A 172 2.31 8.85 -10.62
N TYR A 173 2.84 9.71 -9.76
CA TYR A 173 2.07 10.72 -9.05
C TYR A 173 1.58 11.85 -9.96
N SER A 174 2.14 12.03 -11.16
CA SER A 174 1.64 13.07 -12.08
C SER A 174 0.26 12.75 -12.66
N ALA A 175 -0.20 11.50 -12.53
CA ALA A 175 -1.52 11.06 -13.00
C ALA A 175 -2.43 10.62 -11.85
N ILE A 176 -1.89 9.92 -10.84
CA ILE A 176 -2.68 9.26 -9.78
C ILE A 176 -2.13 9.65 -8.41
N ARG A 177 -3.00 10.12 -7.51
CA ARG A 177 -2.61 10.54 -6.15
C ARG A 177 -2.35 9.38 -5.20
N ASN A 178 -3.04 8.26 -5.37
CA ASN A 178 -2.96 7.10 -4.49
C ASN A 178 -2.56 5.79 -5.20
N PRO A 179 -1.41 5.74 -5.88
CA PRO A 179 -1.01 4.58 -6.69
C PRO A 179 -0.82 3.30 -5.86
N SER A 180 -0.36 3.42 -4.60
CA SER A 180 -0.20 2.25 -3.72
C SER A 180 -1.54 1.60 -3.37
N TYR A 181 -2.61 2.39 -3.26
CA TYR A 181 -3.96 1.89 -2.96
C TYR A 181 -4.60 1.24 -4.19
N LEU A 182 -4.36 1.82 -5.38
CA LEU A 182 -4.72 1.16 -6.63
C LEU A 182 -3.99 -0.19 -6.76
N GLY A 183 -2.68 -0.24 -6.49
CA GLY A 183 -1.90 -1.48 -6.51
C GLY A 183 -2.43 -2.54 -5.54
N LEU A 184 -2.83 -2.14 -4.32
CA LEU A 184 -3.49 -3.04 -3.35
C LEU A 184 -4.76 -3.66 -3.94
N LEU A 185 -5.65 -2.85 -4.52
CA LEU A 185 -6.91 -3.33 -5.09
C LEU A 185 -6.68 -4.28 -6.27
N ILE A 186 -5.77 -3.94 -7.19
CA ILE A 186 -5.42 -4.79 -8.34
C ILE A 186 -4.81 -6.11 -7.86
N ASN A 187 -3.95 -6.06 -6.83
CA ASN A 187 -3.34 -7.27 -6.27
C ASN A 187 -4.38 -8.20 -5.62
N MET A 188 -5.31 -7.64 -4.84
CA MET A 188 -6.42 -8.39 -4.24
C MET A 188 -7.37 -8.98 -5.29
N PHE A 189 -7.69 -8.20 -6.32
CA PHE A 189 -8.49 -8.66 -7.44
C PHE A 189 -7.80 -9.83 -8.18
N GLY A 190 -6.49 -9.70 -8.43
CA GLY A 190 -5.69 -10.76 -9.04
C GLY A 190 -5.67 -12.05 -8.21
N TRP A 191 -5.50 -11.94 -6.89
CA TRP A 191 -5.60 -13.08 -5.98
C TRP A 191 -6.98 -13.76 -6.06
N SER A 192 -8.05 -12.96 -6.08
CA SER A 192 -9.42 -13.46 -6.21
C SER A 192 -9.62 -14.25 -7.50
N LEU A 193 -9.11 -13.75 -8.63
CA LEU A 193 -9.17 -14.43 -9.92
C LEU A 193 -8.24 -15.65 -10.00
N ALA A 194 -7.09 -15.64 -9.33
CA ALA A 194 -6.20 -16.80 -9.25
C ALA A 194 -6.89 -18.01 -8.58
N PHE A 195 -7.82 -17.72 -7.66
CA PHE A 195 -8.75 -18.69 -7.06
C PHE A 195 -10.14 -18.68 -7.70
N ARG A 196 -10.33 -18.00 -8.83
CA ARG A 196 -11.61 -17.95 -9.58
C ARG A 196 -12.82 -17.53 -8.74
N SER A 197 -12.60 -16.84 -7.63
CA SER A 197 -13.60 -16.66 -6.58
C SER A 197 -14.32 -15.32 -6.72
N VAL A 198 -15.63 -15.37 -6.97
CA VAL A 198 -16.48 -14.17 -6.95
C VAL A 198 -16.58 -13.61 -5.54
N ALA A 199 -16.60 -14.46 -4.50
CA ALA A 199 -16.56 -14.00 -3.11
C ALA A 199 -15.29 -13.20 -2.79
N GLY A 200 -14.15 -13.60 -3.35
CA GLY A 200 -12.90 -12.82 -3.27
C GLY A 200 -13.02 -11.46 -3.94
N VAL A 201 -13.63 -11.40 -5.13
CA VAL A 201 -13.88 -10.13 -5.85
C VAL A 201 -14.75 -9.20 -5.02
N LEU A 202 -15.79 -9.72 -4.37
CA LEU A 202 -16.65 -8.93 -3.47
C LEU A 202 -15.89 -8.43 -2.24
N LEU A 203 -14.99 -9.23 -1.65
CA LEU A 203 -14.10 -8.75 -0.57
C LEU A 203 -13.13 -7.66 -1.05
N THR A 204 -12.65 -7.76 -2.29
CA THR A 204 -11.84 -6.71 -2.92
C THR A 204 -12.64 -5.42 -3.07
N ALA A 205 -13.89 -5.50 -3.54
CA ALA A 205 -14.78 -4.34 -3.61
C ALA A 205 -15.08 -3.77 -2.21
N LEU A 206 -15.31 -4.63 -1.21
CA LEU A 206 -15.54 -4.22 0.18
C LEU A 206 -14.34 -3.47 0.77
N MET A 207 -13.11 -3.82 0.36
CA MET A 207 -11.88 -3.12 0.76
C MET A 207 -11.89 -1.63 0.37
N LEU A 208 -12.65 -1.22 -0.64
CA LEU A 208 -12.76 0.18 -1.04
C LEU A 208 -13.29 1.07 0.09
N ILE A 209 -14.19 0.57 0.94
CA ILE A 209 -14.81 1.38 2.00
C ILE A 209 -13.76 1.93 2.99
N PRO A 210 -12.99 1.09 3.72
CA PRO A 210 -11.94 1.59 4.61
C PRO A 210 -10.84 2.33 3.86
N LEU A 211 -10.57 1.96 2.59
CA LEU A 211 -9.56 2.62 1.77
C LEU A 211 -9.93 4.06 1.41
N VAL A 212 -11.21 4.31 1.08
CA VAL A 212 -11.72 5.67 0.80
C VAL A 212 -11.68 6.53 2.05
N VAL A 213 -12.03 6.00 3.23
CA VAL A 213 -11.90 6.71 4.50
C VAL A 213 -10.44 7.12 4.72
N ARG A 214 -9.52 6.20 4.49
CA ARG A 214 -8.09 6.42 4.66
C ARG A 214 -7.54 7.46 3.67
N MET A 215 -7.89 7.36 2.39
CA MET A 215 -7.56 8.35 1.38
C MET A 215 -8.08 9.73 1.77
N ASN A 216 -9.34 9.85 2.21
CA ASN A 216 -9.89 11.14 2.63
C ASN A 216 -9.11 11.74 3.82
N SER A 217 -8.65 10.92 4.77
CA SER A 217 -7.79 11.40 5.85
C SER A 217 -6.41 11.85 5.38
N GLU A 218 -5.77 11.09 4.47
CA GLU A 218 -4.49 11.49 3.87
C GLU A 218 -4.62 12.81 3.11
N GLU A 219 -5.65 12.95 2.28
CA GLU A 219 -5.86 14.14 1.48
C GLU A 219 -6.19 15.36 2.35
N ARG A 220 -6.94 15.20 3.44
CA ARG A 220 -7.17 16.28 4.42
C ARG A 220 -5.87 16.74 5.08
N LEU A 221 -5.02 15.79 5.46
CA LEU A 221 -3.73 16.09 6.07
C LEU A 221 -2.81 16.83 5.08
N LEU A 222 -2.73 16.34 3.84
CA LEU A 222 -1.97 16.99 2.76
C LEU A 222 -2.51 18.39 2.45
N GLN A 223 -3.84 18.57 2.39
CA GLN A 223 -4.46 19.87 2.21
C GLN A 223 -4.11 20.83 3.35
N SER A 224 -4.17 20.36 4.60
CA SER A 224 -3.87 21.19 5.78
C SER A 224 -2.41 21.67 5.81
N GLN A 225 -1.50 20.88 5.25
CA GLN A 225 -0.08 21.17 5.24
C GLN A 225 0.37 22.01 4.03
N PHE A 226 -0.08 21.63 2.83
CA PHE A 226 0.42 22.20 1.56
C PHE A 226 -0.54 23.21 0.93
N GLY A 227 -1.77 23.32 1.43
CA GLY A 227 -2.73 24.35 1.01
C GLY A 227 -2.94 24.40 -0.51
N ALA A 228 -2.63 25.55 -1.10
CA ALA A 228 -2.81 25.82 -2.53
C ALA A 228 -1.94 24.92 -3.44
N GLU A 229 -0.76 24.49 -2.99
CA GLU A 229 0.10 23.59 -3.77
C GLU A 229 -0.57 22.23 -3.97
N TYR A 230 -1.20 21.70 -2.92
CA TYR A 230 -1.93 20.44 -3.00
C TYR A 230 -3.22 20.57 -3.81
N GLU A 231 -3.93 21.70 -3.72
CA GLU A 231 -5.12 21.93 -4.55
C GLU A 231 -4.75 21.99 -6.05
N ALA A 232 -3.67 22.67 -6.41
CA ALA A 232 -3.16 22.71 -7.79
C ALA A 232 -2.66 21.35 -8.30
N TYR A 233 -2.19 20.49 -7.40
CA TYR A 233 -1.84 19.11 -7.71
C TYR A 233 -3.09 18.23 -7.88
N ARG A 234 -4.07 18.37 -6.99
CA ARG A 234 -5.35 17.66 -7.01
C ARG A 234 -6.17 17.97 -8.26
N SER A 235 -6.17 19.21 -8.74
CA SER A 235 -6.95 19.60 -9.93
C SER A 235 -6.47 18.95 -11.23
N ARG A 236 -5.22 18.46 -11.28
CA ARG A 236 -4.62 17.83 -12.47
C ARG A 236 -4.42 16.31 -12.34
N THR A 237 -4.90 15.69 -11.26
CA THR A 237 -4.65 14.26 -10.99
C THR A 237 -5.90 13.53 -10.54
N ALA A 238 -6.02 12.27 -10.96
CA ALA A 238 -7.05 11.37 -10.46
C ALA A 238 -6.69 10.84 -9.08
N ARG A 239 -7.69 10.42 -8.30
CA ARG A 239 -7.47 9.81 -7.00
C ARG A 239 -6.92 8.39 -7.15
N LEU A 240 -7.49 7.59 -8.07
CA LEU A 240 -7.10 6.21 -8.39
C LEU A 240 -7.00 5.96 -9.91
N ILE A 241 -8.07 6.17 -10.67
CA ILE A 241 -8.18 5.81 -12.10
C ILE A 241 -8.45 7.08 -12.92
N PRO A 242 -7.54 7.48 -13.83
CA PRO A 242 -7.73 8.63 -14.71
C PRO A 242 -9.06 8.58 -15.47
N GLY A 243 -9.83 9.67 -15.40
CA GLY A 243 -11.14 9.79 -16.07
C GLY A 243 -12.33 9.15 -15.34
N LEU A 244 -12.10 8.44 -14.22
CA LEU A 244 -13.16 7.80 -13.43
C LEU A 244 -13.20 8.31 -11.98
N TYR A 245 -12.09 8.21 -11.26
CA TYR A 245 -12.01 8.55 -9.83
C TYR A 245 -10.59 8.89 -9.42
#